data_AF-A0A8S2L380-F1
#
_entry.id   AF-A0A8S2L380-F1
#
_cell.length_a   1.000
_cell.length_b   1.000
_cell.length_c   1.000
_cell.angle_alpha   90.00
_cell.angle_beta   90.00
_cell.angle_gamma   90.00
#
_symmetry.space_group_name_H-M   'P 1'
#
loop_
_entity.id
_entity.type
_entity.pdbx_description
1 polymer ?
#
loop_
_entity_poly.entity_id
_entity_poly.type
_entity_poly.pdbx_seq_one_letter_code
_entity_poly.pdbx_strand_id
1 'polypeptide(L)'
;MSNQSENDLCSRISKWIYHELWNCNYSPSRDNCIAYGKALVNIASADGYLGDDELNWVVGYMAAIGAPADTIETIKKYKANSEQFDDIFKNVKATTSAKTGLIYDGFKAASADNVLHDREKDAIYKLGDK
;
A
#
# COMPACT_ATOMS: atom_id res chain seq x y z
N MET A 1 -14.98 19.70 -18.14
CA MET A 1 -13.52 19.79 -18.31
C MET A 1 -13.09 18.61 -19.17
N SER A 2 -12.05 18.73 -19.99
CA SER A 2 -11.62 17.59 -20.83
C SER A 2 -10.92 16.53 -19.96
N ASN A 3 -11.09 15.24 -20.26
CA ASN A 3 -10.39 14.15 -19.56
C ASN A 3 -8.86 14.36 -19.50
N GLN A 4 -8.30 15.07 -20.48
CA GLN A 4 -6.88 15.45 -20.52
C GLN A 4 -6.48 16.37 -19.35
N SER A 5 -7.33 17.34 -18.98
CA SER A 5 -7.05 18.32 -17.92
C SER A 5 -7.16 17.71 -16.52
N GLU A 6 -8.08 16.78 -16.31
CA GLU A 6 -8.23 16.03 -15.06
C GLU A 6 -7.08 15.06 -14.85
N ASN A 7 -6.65 14.37 -15.91
CA ASN A 7 -5.49 13.47 -15.87
C ASN A 7 -4.17 14.21 -15.55
N ASP A 8 -3.99 15.45 -16.04
CA ASP A 8 -2.82 16.27 -15.71
C ASP A 8 -2.80 16.67 -14.23
N LEU A 9 -3.96 17.05 -13.66
CA LEU A 9 -4.08 17.38 -12.24
C LEU A 9 -3.79 16.18 -11.33
N CYS A 10 -4.38 15.01 -11.63
CA CYS A 10 -4.12 13.78 -10.86
C CYS A 10 -2.64 13.41 -10.89
N SER A 11 -1.99 13.51 -12.07
CA SER A 11 -0.55 13.25 -12.18
C SER A 11 0.31 14.20 -11.34
N ARG A 12 -0.05 15.49 -11.28
CA ARG A 12 0.64 16.48 -10.44
C ARG A 12 0.44 16.21 -8.96
N ILE A 13 -0.77 15.88 -8.53
CA ILE A 13 -1.10 15.55 -7.14
C ILE A 13 -0.29 14.33 -6.70
N SER A 14 -0.32 13.25 -7.48
CA SER A 14 0.47 12.05 -7.16
C SER A 14 1.94 12.37 -7.00
N LYS A 15 2.57 13.07 -7.96
CA LYS A 15 3.99 13.43 -7.87
C LYS A 15 4.30 14.25 -6.62
N TRP A 16 3.43 15.19 -6.26
CA TRP A 16 3.60 15.98 -5.04
C TRP A 16 3.52 15.09 -3.78
N ILE A 17 2.53 14.20 -3.70
CA ILE A 17 2.40 13.25 -2.59
C ILE A 17 3.63 12.33 -2.50
N TYR A 18 4.11 11.81 -3.64
CA TYR A 18 5.28 10.92 -3.64
C TYR A 18 6.55 11.62 -3.15
N HIS A 19 6.71 12.89 -3.51
CA HIS A 19 7.79 13.73 -3.01
C HIS A 19 7.64 13.99 -1.51
N GLU A 20 6.45 14.37 -1.06
CA GLU A 20 6.21 14.73 0.34
C GLU A 20 6.37 13.53 1.29
N LEU A 21 5.83 12.37 0.94
CA LEU A 21 5.83 11.20 1.81
C LEU A 21 7.13 10.40 1.74
N TRP A 22 7.79 10.34 0.57
CA TRP A 22 8.92 9.44 0.34
C TRP A 22 10.12 10.08 -0.35
N ASN A 23 10.12 11.39 -0.58
CA ASN A 23 11.15 12.11 -1.33
C ASN A 23 11.39 11.51 -2.74
N CYS A 24 10.33 10.98 -3.35
CA CYS A 24 10.34 10.36 -4.67
C CYS A 24 9.75 11.30 -5.71
N ASN A 25 10.53 11.65 -6.73
CA ASN A 25 10.10 12.54 -7.82
C ASN A 25 9.49 11.79 -9.02
N TYR A 26 9.08 10.55 -8.83
CA TYR A 26 8.49 9.71 -9.88
C TYR A 26 7.29 8.95 -9.33
N SER A 27 6.35 8.62 -10.21
CA SER A 27 5.23 7.73 -9.88
C SER A 27 5.67 6.27 -10.03
N PRO A 28 5.40 5.40 -9.04
CA PRO A 28 5.67 3.97 -9.16
C PRO A 28 4.92 3.34 -10.35
N SER A 29 5.44 2.22 -10.85
CA SER A 29 4.70 1.42 -11.83
C SER A 29 3.43 0.82 -11.22
N ARG A 30 2.49 0.44 -12.08
CA ARG A 30 1.28 -0.29 -11.68
C ARG A 30 1.60 -1.52 -10.82
N ASP A 31 2.58 -2.32 -11.24
CA ASP A 31 2.96 -3.54 -10.52
C ASP A 31 3.56 -3.24 -9.15
N ASN A 32 4.33 -2.14 -9.01
CA ASN A 32 4.80 -1.68 -7.70
C ASN A 32 3.62 -1.29 -6.80
N CYS A 33 2.61 -0.59 -7.32
CA CYS A 33 1.42 -0.23 -6.56
C CYS A 33 0.63 -1.48 -6.13
N ILE A 34 0.45 -2.46 -7.02
CA ILE A 34 -0.23 -3.73 -6.68
C ILE A 34 0.54 -4.46 -5.57
N ALA A 35 1.86 -4.60 -5.72
CA ALA A 35 2.69 -5.28 -4.71
C ALA A 35 2.60 -4.57 -3.36
N TYR A 36 2.67 -3.23 -3.35
CA TYR A 36 2.55 -2.43 -2.12
C TYR A 36 1.19 -2.62 -1.44
N GLY A 37 0.09 -2.51 -2.21
CA GLY A 37 -1.26 -2.68 -1.68
C GLY A 37 -1.53 -4.10 -1.14
N LYS A 38 -1.06 -5.14 -1.85
CA LYS A 38 -1.15 -6.54 -1.36
C LYS A 38 -0.37 -6.73 -0.06
N ALA A 39 0.82 -6.13 0.02
CA ALA A 39 1.64 -6.17 1.22
C ALA A 39 0.91 -5.52 2.40
N LEU A 40 0.32 -4.34 2.23
CA LEU A 40 -0.50 -3.70 3.27
C LEU A 40 -1.67 -4.58 3.74
N VAL A 41 -2.40 -5.21 2.80
CA VAL A 41 -3.48 -6.14 3.16
C VAL A 41 -2.95 -7.33 3.97
N ASN A 42 -1.81 -7.90 3.60
CA ASN A 42 -1.19 -8.99 4.37
C ASN A 42 -0.71 -8.56 5.76
N ILE A 43 -0.25 -7.30 5.93
CA ILE A 43 0.12 -6.76 7.24
C ILE A 43 -1.11 -6.65 8.12
N ALA A 44 -2.15 -5.95 7.64
CA ALA A 44 -3.38 -5.72 8.38
C ALA A 44 -4.05 -7.04 8.76
N SER A 45 -4.05 -8.02 7.85
CA SER A 45 -4.65 -9.33 8.10
C SER A 45 -3.78 -10.37 8.80
N ALA A 46 -2.67 -9.96 9.41
CA ALA A 46 -1.70 -10.89 9.98
C ALA A 46 -2.24 -11.61 11.24
N ASP A 47 -3.22 -11.04 11.93
CA ASP A 47 -3.90 -11.69 13.05
C ASP A 47 -4.79 -12.87 12.62
N GLY A 48 -5.18 -12.90 11.34
CA GLY A 48 -6.04 -13.89 10.71
C GLY A 48 -7.38 -13.33 10.21
N TYR A 49 -7.65 -12.04 10.44
CA TYR A 49 -8.87 -11.36 10.04
C TYR A 49 -8.54 -10.04 9.35
N LEU A 50 -9.33 -9.62 8.37
CA LEU A 50 -9.21 -8.30 7.77
C LEU A 50 -10.53 -7.57 8.00
N GLY A 51 -10.49 -6.52 8.80
CA GLY A 51 -11.63 -5.67 9.08
C GLY A 51 -11.96 -4.73 7.92
N ASP A 52 -13.20 -4.25 7.89
CA ASP A 52 -13.65 -3.29 6.88
C ASP A 52 -12.87 -1.96 6.99
N ASP A 53 -12.57 -1.50 8.21
CA ASP A 53 -11.84 -0.25 8.44
C ASP A 53 -10.40 -0.31 7.91
N GLU A 54 -9.71 -1.43 8.12
CA GLU A 54 -8.36 -1.67 7.61
C GLU A 54 -8.34 -1.72 6.08
N LEU A 55 -9.27 -2.48 5.47
CA LEU A 55 -9.38 -2.56 4.03
C LEU A 55 -9.74 -1.20 3.41
N ASN A 56 -10.67 -0.47 4.02
CA ASN A 56 -11.04 0.87 3.57
C ASN A 56 -9.86 1.84 3.69
N TRP A 57 -9.06 1.72 4.75
CA TRP A 57 -7.84 2.51 4.89
C TRP A 57 -6.86 2.22 3.75
N VAL A 58 -6.56 0.95 3.48
CA VAL A 58 -5.65 0.56 2.39
C VAL A 58 -6.15 1.08 1.04
N VAL A 59 -7.44 0.89 0.73
CA VAL A 59 -8.02 1.35 -0.54
C VAL A 59 -8.00 2.87 -0.65
N GLY A 60 -8.40 3.58 0.41
CA GLY A 60 -8.39 5.04 0.46
C GLY A 60 -6.98 5.61 0.29
N TYR A 61 -6.00 4.98 0.95
CA TYR A 61 -4.60 5.34 0.81
C TYR A 61 -4.08 5.17 -0.62
N MET A 62 -4.32 3.99 -1.22
CA MET A 62 -3.90 3.70 -2.58
C MET A 62 -4.56 4.65 -3.60
N ALA A 63 -5.83 5.01 -3.38
CA ALA A 63 -6.51 6.03 -4.18
C ALA A 63 -5.89 7.42 -4.02
N ALA A 64 -5.57 7.83 -2.78
CA ALA A 64 -4.99 9.13 -2.49
C ALA A 64 -3.62 9.33 -3.15
N ILE A 65 -2.78 8.29 -3.19
CA ILE A 65 -1.47 8.33 -3.85
C ILE A 65 -1.57 8.19 -5.38
N GLY A 66 -2.80 8.09 -5.92
CA GLY A 66 -3.13 8.04 -7.33
C GLY A 66 -2.87 6.68 -8.00
N ALA A 67 -3.06 5.58 -7.27
CA ALA A 67 -3.07 4.26 -7.90
C ALA A 67 -4.22 4.16 -8.94
N PRO A 68 -3.99 3.51 -10.09
CA PRO A 68 -5.04 3.29 -11.08
C PRO A 68 -6.27 2.55 -10.53
N ALA A 69 -7.46 2.84 -11.05
CA ALA A 69 -8.72 2.26 -10.55
C ALA A 69 -8.73 0.72 -10.61
N ASP A 70 -8.15 0.12 -11.65
CA ASP A 70 -8.04 -1.33 -11.79
C ASP A 70 -7.05 -1.95 -10.77
N THR A 71 -6.05 -1.17 -10.33
CA THR A 71 -5.14 -1.55 -9.24
C THR A 71 -5.89 -1.58 -7.91
N ILE A 72 -6.71 -0.56 -7.63
CA ILE A 72 -7.55 -0.50 -6.44
C ILE A 72 -8.53 -1.67 -6.39
N GLU A 73 -9.18 -1.98 -7.51
CA GLU A 73 -10.09 -3.14 -7.61
C GLU A 73 -9.36 -4.47 -7.44
N THR A 74 -8.11 -4.57 -7.88
CA THR A 74 -7.26 -5.75 -7.64
C THR A 74 -6.99 -5.92 -6.15
N ILE A 75 -6.67 -4.83 -5.43
CA ILE A 75 -6.36 -4.84 -4.00
C ILE A 75 -7.61 -5.17 -3.18
N LYS A 76 -8.77 -4.58 -3.51
CA LYS A 76 -10.06 -4.90 -2.86
C LYS A 76 -10.44 -6.38 -2.89
N LYS A 77 -10.09 -7.07 -3.99
CA LYS A 77 -10.42 -8.49 -4.22
C LYS A 77 -9.30 -9.42 -3.76
N TYR A 78 -8.18 -8.87 -3.31
CA TYR A 78 -7.04 -9.66 -2.90
C TYR A 78 -7.39 -10.45 -1.64
N LYS A 79 -7.14 -11.76 -1.69
CA LYS A 79 -7.32 -12.63 -0.54
C LYS A 79 -6.09 -12.50 0.36
N ALA A 80 -6.29 -11.95 1.55
CA ALA A 80 -5.32 -11.90 2.63
C ALA A 80 -4.56 -13.23 2.80
N ASN A 81 -3.25 -13.14 2.99
CA ASN A 81 -2.34 -14.26 3.25
C ASN A 81 -2.29 -15.33 2.14
N SER A 82 -2.73 -15.01 0.92
CA SER A 82 -2.67 -15.93 -0.23
C SER A 82 -1.28 -16.03 -0.88
N GLU A 83 -0.41 -15.05 -0.63
CA GLU A 83 0.96 -15.00 -1.15
C GLU A 83 1.92 -14.62 -0.02
N GLN A 84 3.15 -15.16 -0.03
CA GLN A 84 4.21 -14.76 0.90
C GLN A 84 4.79 -13.40 0.50
N PHE A 85 5.33 -12.64 1.45
CA PHE A 85 5.94 -11.32 1.17
C PHE A 85 7.02 -11.37 0.09
N ASP A 86 7.91 -12.37 0.15
CA ASP A 86 9.01 -12.49 -0.82
C ASP A 86 8.47 -12.76 -2.25
N ASP A 87 7.31 -13.42 -2.36
CA ASP A 87 6.64 -13.66 -3.65
C ASP A 87 5.94 -12.40 -4.18
N ILE A 88 5.30 -11.62 -3.30
CA ILE A 88 4.67 -10.33 -3.64
C ILE A 88 5.69 -9.38 -4.29
N PHE A 89 6.91 -9.35 -3.74
CA PHE A 89 7.96 -8.46 -4.20
C PHE A 89 8.90 -9.06 -5.26
N LYS A 90 8.72 -10.33 -5.65
CA LYS A 90 9.65 -11.07 -6.51
C LYS A 90 9.95 -10.40 -7.86
N ASN A 91 8.95 -9.74 -8.44
CA ASN A 91 9.04 -9.12 -9.76
C ASN A 91 9.09 -7.59 -9.72
N VAL A 92 9.20 -6.99 -8.54
CA VAL A 92 9.21 -5.54 -8.36
C VAL A 92 10.49 -5.10 -7.64
N LYS A 93 11.09 -4.00 -8.10
CA LYS A 93 12.23 -3.41 -7.41
C LYS A 93 11.73 -2.56 -6.24
N ALA A 94 11.62 -3.18 -5.07
CA ALA A 94 11.41 -2.44 -3.83
C ALA A 94 12.63 -1.56 -3.53
N THR A 95 12.42 -0.26 -3.35
CA THR A 95 13.46 0.64 -2.86
C THR A 95 13.50 0.61 -1.32
N THR A 96 14.61 1.04 -0.72
CA THR A 96 14.69 1.20 0.74
C THR A 96 13.59 2.12 1.27
N SER A 97 13.30 3.22 0.57
CA SER A 97 12.21 4.13 0.93
C SER A 97 10.84 3.45 0.91
N ALA A 98 10.60 2.54 -0.04
CA ALA A 98 9.36 1.77 -0.11
C ALA A 98 9.24 0.80 1.08
N LYS A 99 10.34 0.17 1.53
CA LYS A 99 10.33 -0.67 2.74
C LYS A 99 10.00 0.15 3.99
N THR A 100 10.66 1.28 4.19
CA THR A 100 10.40 2.16 5.35
C THR A 100 8.98 2.72 5.32
N GLY A 101 8.49 3.12 4.14
CA GLY A 101 7.09 3.50 3.94
C GLY A 101 6.14 2.37 4.33
N LEU A 102 6.41 1.15 3.89
CA LEU A 102 5.54 -0.01 4.14
C LEU A 102 5.44 -0.35 5.63
N ILE A 103 6.50 -0.15 6.42
CA ILE A 103 6.47 -0.32 7.88
C ILE A 103 5.50 0.69 8.50
N TYR A 104 5.63 1.98 8.15
CA TYR A 104 4.81 3.05 8.71
C TYR A 104 3.35 2.95 8.26
N ASP A 105 3.13 2.72 6.97
CA ASP A 105 1.79 2.58 6.39
C ASP A 105 1.12 1.27 6.85
N GLY A 106 1.89 0.20 7.02
CA GLY A 106 1.42 -1.06 7.57
C GLY A 106 0.90 -0.89 9.01
N PHE A 107 1.61 -0.12 9.84
CA PHE A 107 1.13 0.24 11.17
C PHE A 107 -0.20 1.01 11.11
N LYS A 108 -0.33 2.00 10.23
CA LYS A 108 -1.57 2.77 10.08
C LYS A 108 -2.73 1.94 9.54
N ALA A 109 -2.46 1.05 8.59
CA ALA A 109 -3.46 0.15 8.02
C ALA A 109 -3.99 -0.80 9.09
N ALA A 110 -3.09 -1.49 9.81
CA ALA A 110 -3.44 -2.46 10.84
C ALA A 110 -4.10 -1.81 12.07
N SER A 111 -3.84 -0.52 12.33
CA SER A 111 -4.48 0.22 13.43
C SER A 111 -5.66 1.09 13.01
N ALA A 112 -6.21 0.89 11.81
CA ALA A 112 -7.28 1.71 11.28
C ALA A 112 -8.57 1.63 12.11
N ASP A 113 -8.81 0.51 12.78
CA ASP A 113 -9.93 0.29 13.70
C ASP A 113 -9.61 0.71 15.16
N ASN A 114 -8.43 1.29 15.40
CA ASN A 114 -7.85 1.68 16.70
C ASN A 114 -7.38 0.50 17.58
N VAL A 115 -7.24 -0.70 17.03
CA VAL A 115 -6.64 -1.86 17.68
C VAL A 115 -5.41 -2.27 16.88
N LEU A 116 -4.35 -2.73 17.56
CA LEU A 116 -3.18 -3.26 16.88
C LEU A 116 -2.76 -4.55 17.57
N HIS A 117 -3.02 -5.67 16.91
CA HIS A 117 -2.77 -7.00 17.41
C HIS A 117 -1.28 -7.36 17.33
N ASP A 118 -0.84 -8.27 18.20
CA ASP A 118 0.59 -8.63 18.28
C ASP A 118 1.09 -9.30 16.99
N ARG A 119 0.23 -10.03 16.27
CA ARG A 119 0.59 -10.64 14.99
C ARG A 119 0.81 -9.62 13.87
N GLU A 120 0.06 -8.52 13.85
CA GLU A 120 0.30 -7.40 12.93
C GLU A 120 1.62 -6.70 13.26
N LYS A 121 1.91 -6.47 14.54
CA LYS A 121 3.21 -5.92 14.98
C LYS A 121 4.36 -6.82 14.52
N ASP A 122 4.24 -8.13 14.73
CA ASP A 122 5.24 -9.10 14.29
C ASP A 122 5.42 -9.08 12.76
N ALA A 123 4.34 -8.95 12.00
CA ALA A 123 4.41 -8.82 10.54
C ALA A 123 5.15 -7.55 10.11
N ILE A 124 4.91 -6.43 10.78
CA ILE A 124 5.59 -5.15 10.55
C ILE A 124 7.08 -5.26 10.89
N TYR A 125 7.43 -5.83 12.05
CA TYR A 125 8.83 -5.94 12.50
C TYR A 125 9.68 -6.84 11.59
N LYS A 126 9.10 -7.91 11.05
CA LYS A 126 9.77 -8.76 10.04
C LYS A 126 10.18 -8.02 8.77
N LEU A 127 9.55 -6.88 8.46
CA LEU A 127 9.95 -6.03 7.33
C LEU A 127 11.14 -5.13 7.67
N GLY A 128 11.31 -4.76 8.94
CA GLY A 128 12.44 -3.97 9.44
C GLY A 128 13.72 -4.77 9.61
N ASP A 129 13.61 -6.07 9.92
CA ASP A 129 14.74 -6.99 10.13
C ASP A 129 15.38 -7.52 8.83
N LYS A 130 14.84 -7.15 7.65
CA LYS A 130 15.27 -7.60 6.30
C LYS A 130 15.81 -6.48 5.41
#